data_AF-F7J0A4-F1
#
_entry.id   AF-F7J0A4-F1
#
_cell.length_a   1.000
_cell.length_b   1.000
_cell.length_c   1.000
_cell.angle_alpha   90.00
_cell.angle_beta   90.00
_cell.angle_gamma   90.00
#
_symmetry.space_group_name_H-M   'P 1'
#
loop_
_entity.id
_entity.type
_entity.pdbx_description
1 polymer ?
#
loop_
_entity_poly.entity_id
_entity_poly.type
_entity_poly.pdbx_seq_one_letter_code
_entity_poly.pdbx_strand_id
1 'polypeptide(L)'
;MKKVNKSISIFLILYLILTTSLTNPTYAQDLQAYSTNQIAKGIVERPEDFLKDKEKAKEWEKSEAERIEKKLEKSEIEALESYKKNSLEISKYSQTRNYFYDYQIEADPREKEYKELRNAISKNKIDKSMSVYYFESPEKFAFNKDLRTANQNEISSEKFNEFKETIQDKLFKQDGFKDISLYEPGKGDQKPTPLLIHLKLPRNTGMLSYKNSNDVSTLIEQGYSIKIDKVVLIVLEGKQYIKAEASIVNSLDFKDDVSKGDSWGKENYSDWSNKLTPNELADVNDYMRGGYTAINNYLISNGPVNNPNPELDSKVNNIENALKRTPIPSNLIVYRRSGPQEFGLTLTSPEYDFNKIENIDAFKEKWEGKIITYPNFISTSIGSVNMSAFAKRKIILRINIPKGSPGAYLSAIPGYAGEYEVLLNHGSKFKINKVDSYKDGTVTKLILDATLIN
;
A
#
# COMPACT_ATOMS: atom_id res chain seq x y z
N MET A 1 19.45 74.55 40.48
CA MET A 1 18.16 73.82 40.67
C MET A 1 18.02 72.86 39.50
N LYS A 2 17.66 71.57 39.59
CA LYS A 2 17.71 70.51 40.62
C LYS A 2 18.34 69.30 39.86
N LYS A 3 19.44 68.62 40.25
CA LYS A 3 19.67 67.73 41.41
C LYS A 3 18.58 66.63 41.52
N VAL A 4 18.87 65.31 41.64
CA VAL A 4 20.17 64.64 41.91
C VAL A 4 20.12 63.08 41.73
N ASN A 5 21.27 62.45 41.38
CA ASN A 5 21.72 61.06 41.68
C ASN A 5 20.98 59.81 41.12
N LYS A 6 21.63 58.63 40.97
CA LYS A 6 22.91 58.16 41.57
C LYS A 6 23.73 57.15 40.73
N SER A 7 25.01 57.04 41.13
CA SER A 7 26.15 56.34 40.49
C SER A 7 27.08 55.79 41.61
N ILE A 8 28.06 54.88 41.42
CA ILE A 8 28.55 54.10 40.26
C ILE A 8 29.42 52.90 40.77
N SER A 9 29.72 51.90 39.93
CA SER A 9 30.80 50.87 40.13
C SER A 9 30.60 49.85 41.30
N ILE A 10 31.35 48.74 41.47
CA ILE A 10 32.83 48.55 41.50
C ILE A 10 33.30 47.11 41.13
N PHE A 11 34.28 47.07 40.20
CA PHE A 11 35.46 46.18 40.01
C PHE A 11 35.45 44.63 40.04
N LEU A 12 36.22 44.10 39.06
CA LEU A 12 36.94 42.80 39.07
C LEU A 12 37.90 42.66 40.28
N ILE A 13 38.29 41.41 40.60
CA ILE A 13 39.71 41.05 40.84
C ILE A 13 39.95 39.55 40.59
N LEU A 14 41.10 39.21 40.00
CA LEU A 14 41.65 37.86 39.82
C LEU A 14 42.32 37.35 41.11
N TYR A 15 42.40 36.03 41.31
CA TYR A 15 43.63 35.20 41.53
C TYR A 15 43.17 33.79 41.94
N LEU A 16 43.49 32.68 41.25
CA LEU A 16 44.76 32.02 40.89
C LEU A 16 45.30 31.09 42.01
N ILE A 17 45.44 29.84 41.58
CA ILE A 17 45.83 28.58 42.25
C ILE A 17 46.98 28.71 43.27
N LEU A 18 46.87 28.01 44.40
CA LEU A 18 48.03 27.45 45.09
C LEU A 18 47.69 26.15 45.84
N THR A 19 48.60 25.19 45.75
CA THR A 19 48.49 23.81 46.26
C THR A 19 49.13 23.65 47.63
N THR A 20 48.49 22.91 48.55
CA THR A 20 49.19 22.15 49.60
C THR A 20 48.41 20.90 49.98
N SER A 21 49.04 19.74 49.84
CA SER A 21 48.61 18.44 50.35
C SER A 21 49.03 18.24 51.81
N LEU A 22 48.26 17.47 52.62
CA LEU A 22 48.74 16.60 53.72
C LEU A 22 47.61 15.76 54.38
N THR A 23 47.72 14.43 54.24
CA THR A 23 47.38 13.33 55.21
C THR A 23 46.11 13.30 56.08
N ASN A 24 45.21 12.33 55.78
CA ASN A 24 44.59 11.24 56.60
C ASN A 24 44.80 11.16 58.14
N PRO A 25 43.98 10.41 58.96
CA PRO A 25 42.87 9.48 58.61
C PRO A 25 41.57 9.54 59.49
N THR A 26 40.57 8.71 59.10
CA THR A 26 39.53 8.03 59.93
C THR A 26 38.62 8.81 60.91
N TYR A 27 37.30 8.74 60.67
CA TYR A 27 36.38 7.94 61.51
C TYR A 27 35.12 7.57 60.71
N ALA A 28 34.58 6.37 60.91
CA ALA A 28 33.31 5.94 60.33
C ALA A 28 32.24 5.88 61.42
N GLN A 29 31.04 6.37 61.13
CA GLN A 29 29.83 6.04 61.88
C GLN A 29 28.59 6.18 60.99
N ASP A 30 27.61 5.31 61.22
CA ASP A 30 26.48 5.06 60.33
C ASP A 30 25.56 6.26 60.10
N LEU A 31 25.04 6.34 58.87
CA LEU A 31 23.74 6.90 58.58
C LEU A 31 23.10 6.15 57.41
N GLN A 32 22.28 5.15 57.74
CA GLN A 32 21.39 4.49 56.79
C GLN A 32 20.33 5.49 56.32
N ALA A 33 20.57 6.13 55.18
CA ALA A 33 19.55 6.89 54.47
C ALA A 33 18.86 5.97 53.43
N TYR A 34 17.59 5.65 53.67
CA TYR A 34 16.70 5.05 52.67
C TYR A 34 16.58 6.00 51.47
N SER A 35 17.38 5.81 50.42
CA SER A 35 17.13 6.46 49.12
C SER A 35 16.02 5.68 48.40
N THR A 36 14.81 6.21 48.44
CA THR A 36 13.66 5.66 47.74
C THR A 36 13.92 5.52 46.24
N ASN A 37 13.55 4.35 45.69
CA ASN A 37 13.60 4.08 44.26
C ASN A 37 12.71 5.06 43.48
N GLN A 38 13.32 6.08 42.88
CA GLN A 38 12.85 6.65 41.62
C GLN A 38 13.84 6.29 40.52
N ILE A 39 13.75 5.04 40.05
CA ILE A 39 14.22 4.71 38.72
C ILE A 39 13.34 5.52 37.77
N ALA A 40 13.85 6.66 37.31
CA ALA A 40 13.35 7.29 36.11
C ALA A 40 13.47 6.23 35.00
N LYS A 41 12.35 5.65 34.58
CA LYS A 41 12.29 4.85 33.34
C LYS A 41 12.60 5.81 32.19
N GLY A 42 13.89 5.99 31.93
CA GLY A 42 14.35 6.60 30.69
C GLY A 42 13.69 5.84 29.55
N ILE A 43 13.03 6.57 28.66
CA ILE A 43 12.44 5.99 27.46
C ILE A 43 13.61 5.48 26.63
N VAL A 44 13.90 4.18 26.74
CA VAL A 44 14.89 3.52 25.89
C VAL A 44 14.35 3.63 24.47
N GLU A 45 15.02 4.46 23.67
CA GLU A 45 14.60 4.70 22.30
C GLU A 45 14.71 3.38 21.53
N ARG A 46 13.58 2.87 21.02
CA ARG A 46 13.57 1.62 20.24
C ARG A 46 14.53 1.71 19.05
N PRO A 47 15.14 0.61 18.59
CA PRO A 47 15.85 0.61 17.31
C PRO A 47 14.88 0.84 16.14
N GLU A 48 15.41 1.03 14.92
CA GLU A 48 14.59 0.86 13.71
C GLU A 48 14.26 -0.62 13.47
N ASP A 49 15.07 -1.55 13.95
CA ASP A 49 14.91 -3.00 13.76
C ASP A 49 15.39 -3.72 15.02
N PHE A 50 14.55 -4.55 15.63
CA PHE A 50 14.97 -5.36 16.79
C PHE A 50 15.77 -6.61 16.38
N LEU A 51 15.82 -6.95 15.08
CA LEU A 51 16.50 -8.12 14.55
C LEU A 51 16.08 -9.39 15.33
N LYS A 52 17.00 -10.01 16.07
CA LYS A 52 16.75 -11.23 16.86
C LYS A 52 16.49 -10.97 18.34
N ASP A 53 16.43 -9.71 18.77
CA ASP A 53 16.21 -9.32 20.17
C ASP A 53 14.73 -9.40 20.56
N LYS A 54 14.24 -10.65 20.60
CA LYS A 54 12.86 -11.00 20.92
C LYS A 54 12.41 -10.49 22.30
N GLU A 55 13.32 -10.47 23.28
CA GLU A 55 13.00 -10.04 24.64
C GLU A 55 12.73 -8.53 24.69
N LYS A 56 13.63 -7.70 24.15
CA LYS A 56 13.40 -6.25 24.10
C LYS A 56 12.25 -5.87 23.18
N ALA A 57 12.06 -6.59 22.06
CA ALA A 57 10.92 -6.38 21.16
C ALA A 57 9.60 -6.55 21.93
N LYS A 58 9.42 -7.67 22.66
CA LYS A 58 8.21 -7.94 23.43
C LYS A 58 8.04 -7.03 24.64
N GLU A 59 9.11 -6.65 25.35
CA GLU A 59 9.02 -5.69 26.46
C GLU A 59 8.56 -4.31 25.97
N TRP A 60 9.12 -3.83 24.85
CA TRP A 60 8.71 -2.58 24.22
C TRP A 60 7.27 -2.65 23.71
N GLU A 61 6.91 -3.69 22.95
CA GLU A 61 5.58 -3.90 22.38
C GLU A 61 4.49 -4.01 23.45
N LYS A 62 4.78 -4.65 24.60
CA LYS A 62 3.86 -4.70 25.76
C LYS A 62 3.65 -3.33 26.38
N SER A 63 4.73 -2.57 26.57
CA SER A 63 4.66 -1.20 27.11
C SER A 63 3.90 -0.26 26.16
N GLU A 64 4.06 -0.48 24.86
CA GLU A 64 3.39 0.26 23.80
C GLU A 64 1.90 -0.08 23.72
N ALA A 65 1.53 -1.36 23.79
CA ALA A 65 0.13 -1.79 23.88
C ALA A 65 -0.61 -1.14 25.06
N GLU A 66 0.01 -1.11 26.25
CA GLU A 66 -0.54 -0.44 27.45
C GLU A 66 -0.63 1.09 27.32
N ARG A 67 0.14 1.70 26.41
CA ARG A 67 0.09 3.13 26.10
C ARG A 67 -0.98 3.45 25.05
N ILE A 68 -1.18 2.57 24.07
CA ILE A 68 -2.20 2.73 23.02
C ILE A 68 -3.59 2.45 23.56
N GLU A 69 -3.78 1.37 24.34
CA GLU A 69 -5.07 0.95 24.93
C GLU A 69 -5.78 2.09 25.67
N LYS A 70 -5.03 2.96 26.37
CA LYS A 70 -5.53 4.15 27.10
C LYS A 70 -6.05 5.28 26.20
N LYS A 71 -5.86 5.18 24.88
CA LYS A 71 -6.30 6.17 23.87
C LYS A 71 -7.40 5.64 22.96
N LEU A 72 -7.73 4.36 23.06
CA LEU A 72 -8.77 3.74 22.26
C LEU A 72 -10.15 4.08 22.84
N GLU A 73 -11.09 4.33 21.95
CA GLU A 73 -12.49 4.47 22.29
C GLU A 73 -13.13 3.10 22.51
N LYS A 74 -14.29 3.06 23.18
CA LYS A 74 -14.96 1.78 23.49
C LYS A 74 -15.27 0.96 22.23
N SER A 75 -15.69 1.61 21.15
CA SER A 75 -15.98 0.98 19.86
C SER A 75 -14.74 0.39 19.18
N GLU A 76 -13.60 1.06 19.31
CA GLU A 76 -12.29 0.60 18.81
C GLU A 76 -11.79 -0.63 19.60
N ILE A 77 -11.99 -0.64 20.92
CA ILE A 77 -11.70 -1.80 21.78
C ILE A 77 -12.63 -2.97 21.41
N GLU A 78 -13.93 -2.73 21.22
CA GLU A 78 -14.90 -3.75 20.79
C GLU A 78 -14.53 -4.35 19.42
N ALA A 79 -14.10 -3.52 18.46
CA ALA A 79 -13.63 -3.97 17.15
C ALA A 79 -12.33 -4.79 17.24
N LEU A 80 -11.38 -4.38 18.09
CA LEU A 80 -10.15 -5.12 18.34
C LEU A 80 -10.42 -6.48 19.03
N GLU A 81 -11.36 -6.54 19.98
CA GLU A 81 -11.78 -7.80 20.62
C GLU A 81 -12.53 -8.75 19.67
N SER A 82 -13.18 -8.20 18.64
CA SER A 82 -13.79 -9.00 17.58
C SER A 82 -12.74 -9.48 16.56
N TYR A 83 -11.74 -8.64 16.23
CA TYR A 83 -10.55 -9.05 15.46
C TYR A 83 -9.82 -10.22 16.10
N LYS A 84 -9.58 -10.21 17.42
CA LYS A 84 -8.95 -11.34 18.12
C LYS A 84 -9.71 -12.67 17.99
N LYS A 85 -11.03 -12.61 17.76
CA LYS A 85 -11.89 -13.81 17.62
C LYS A 85 -12.01 -14.27 16.17
N ASN A 86 -12.04 -13.35 15.21
CA ASN A 86 -12.42 -13.61 13.82
C ASN A 86 -11.44 -13.00 12.79
N SER A 87 -10.17 -12.83 13.14
CA SER A 87 -9.16 -12.09 12.36
C SER A 87 -9.14 -12.46 10.87
N LEU A 88 -9.23 -13.75 10.54
CA LEU A 88 -9.25 -14.23 9.15
C LEU A 88 -10.37 -13.60 8.30
N GLU A 89 -11.60 -13.55 8.80
CA GLU A 89 -12.74 -13.02 8.04
C GLU A 89 -12.72 -11.49 7.96
N ILE A 90 -12.24 -10.83 9.01
CA ILE A 90 -12.10 -9.36 9.07
C ILE A 90 -10.97 -8.89 8.15
N SER A 91 -9.85 -9.61 8.11
CA SER A 91 -8.77 -9.40 7.15
C SER A 91 -9.23 -9.61 5.70
N LYS A 92 -9.92 -10.73 5.39
CA LYS A 92 -10.51 -10.97 4.06
C LYS A 92 -11.47 -9.86 3.62
N TYR A 93 -12.34 -9.41 4.53
CA TYR A 93 -13.24 -8.29 4.26
C TYR A 93 -12.45 -7.03 3.91
N SER A 94 -11.50 -6.63 4.76
CA SER A 94 -10.67 -5.42 4.56
C SER A 94 -9.85 -5.40 3.25
N GLN A 95 -9.58 -6.56 2.65
CA GLN A 95 -8.88 -6.70 1.37
C GLN A 95 -9.74 -6.39 0.13
N THR A 96 -11.05 -6.68 0.19
CA THR A 96 -11.92 -6.69 -1.00
C THR A 96 -13.19 -5.85 -0.86
N ARG A 97 -13.45 -5.29 0.32
CA ARG A 97 -14.66 -4.50 0.64
C ARG A 97 -14.91 -3.31 -0.30
N ASN A 98 -13.90 -2.75 -0.93
CA ASN A 98 -14.02 -1.55 -1.79
C ASN A 98 -14.46 -1.82 -3.24
N TYR A 99 -14.72 -3.09 -3.64
CA TYR A 99 -15.08 -3.46 -5.02
C TYR A 99 -16.58 -3.66 -5.27
N PHE A 100 -17.43 -3.41 -4.27
CA PHE A 100 -18.89 -3.50 -4.32
C PHE A 100 -19.51 -2.13 -4.64
N TYR A 101 -20.85 -2.04 -4.73
CA TYR A 101 -21.52 -0.74 -4.77
C TYR A 101 -21.35 0.02 -3.43
N ASP A 102 -21.41 1.35 -3.48
CA ASP A 102 -21.45 2.25 -2.32
C ASP A 102 -22.51 1.84 -1.29
N TYR A 103 -23.77 1.66 -1.70
CA TYR A 103 -24.86 1.25 -0.81
C TYR A 103 -24.69 -0.18 -0.25
N GLN A 104 -23.94 -1.06 -0.93
CA GLN A 104 -23.60 -2.38 -0.40
C GLN A 104 -22.49 -2.30 0.65
N ILE A 105 -21.50 -1.43 0.41
CA ILE A 105 -20.42 -1.12 1.34
C ILE A 105 -21.00 -0.57 2.65
N GLU A 106 -21.89 0.41 2.57
CA GLU A 106 -22.48 1.05 3.75
C GLU A 106 -23.42 0.13 4.53
N ALA A 107 -24.07 -0.81 3.85
CA ALA A 107 -25.00 -1.76 4.46
C ALA A 107 -24.35 -3.05 5.00
N ASP A 108 -23.08 -3.35 4.68
CA ASP A 108 -22.42 -4.55 5.23
C ASP A 108 -22.13 -4.36 6.73
N PRO A 109 -22.62 -5.26 7.62
CA PRO A 109 -22.43 -5.12 9.05
C PRO A 109 -20.95 -5.10 9.50
N ARG A 110 -20.02 -5.63 8.68
CA ARG A 110 -18.57 -5.60 8.95
C ARG A 110 -17.95 -4.23 8.66
N GLU A 111 -18.63 -3.34 7.94
CA GLU A 111 -18.06 -2.04 7.57
C GLU A 111 -17.81 -1.15 8.79
N LYS A 112 -18.68 -1.24 9.81
CA LYS A 112 -18.46 -0.58 11.10
C LYS A 112 -17.18 -1.10 11.76
N GLU A 113 -17.05 -2.41 11.88
CA GLU A 113 -15.88 -3.06 12.50
C GLU A 113 -14.58 -2.70 11.78
N TYR A 114 -14.57 -2.72 10.45
CA TYR A 114 -13.44 -2.26 9.63
C TYR A 114 -13.09 -0.79 9.91
N LYS A 115 -14.08 0.12 9.93
CA LYS A 115 -13.85 1.55 10.19
C LYS A 115 -13.29 1.80 11.60
N GLU A 116 -13.85 1.18 12.63
CA GLU A 116 -13.35 1.32 14.01
C GLU A 116 -11.93 0.75 14.18
N LEU A 117 -11.65 -0.44 13.64
CA LEU A 117 -10.32 -1.06 13.74
C LEU A 117 -9.26 -0.27 12.96
N ARG A 118 -9.63 0.26 11.79
CA ARG A 118 -8.81 1.18 11.00
C ARG A 118 -8.51 2.47 11.75
N ASN A 119 -9.51 3.06 12.42
CA ASN A 119 -9.33 4.25 13.25
C ASN A 119 -8.34 3.97 14.39
N ALA A 120 -8.50 2.85 15.09
CA ALA A 120 -7.60 2.40 16.17
C ALA A 120 -6.13 2.30 15.72
N ILE A 121 -5.87 1.69 14.55
CA ILE A 121 -4.54 1.61 13.94
C ILE A 121 -4.02 3.01 13.56
N SER A 122 -4.86 3.86 12.99
CA SER A 122 -4.48 5.21 12.53
C SER A 122 -4.13 6.19 13.67
N LYS A 123 -4.66 5.95 14.88
CA LYS A 123 -4.40 6.77 16.08
C LYS A 123 -2.96 6.65 16.59
N ASN A 124 -2.26 5.56 16.31
CA ASN A 124 -0.87 5.38 16.69
C ASN A 124 0.05 5.31 15.48
N LYS A 125 0.65 6.45 15.12
CA LYS A 125 1.60 6.56 14.01
C LYS A 125 3.02 6.50 14.50
N ILE A 126 3.85 5.65 13.90
CA ILE A 126 5.25 5.51 14.29
C ILE A 126 6.06 6.78 13.97
N ASP A 127 6.83 7.23 14.96
CA ASP A 127 7.61 8.48 14.99
C ASP A 127 8.87 8.44 14.11
N LYS A 128 9.46 7.26 13.96
CA LYS A 128 10.53 6.92 13.01
C LYS A 128 10.24 5.58 12.33
N SER A 129 11.03 5.21 11.32
CA SER A 129 10.79 3.98 10.56
C SER A 129 10.92 2.71 11.43
N MET A 130 10.38 1.59 10.97
CA MET A 130 10.49 0.33 11.68
C MET A 130 10.46 -0.89 10.76
N SER A 131 11.40 -1.81 10.95
CA SER A 131 11.39 -3.14 10.34
C SER A 131 10.35 -4.04 11.01
N VAL A 132 9.64 -4.82 10.21
CA VAL A 132 8.69 -5.85 10.67
C VAL A 132 8.87 -7.16 9.91
N TYR A 133 8.45 -8.24 10.53
CA TYR A 133 8.64 -9.61 10.05
C TYR A 133 7.30 -10.35 9.99
N TYR A 134 7.00 -11.01 8.88
CA TYR A 134 5.82 -11.88 8.75
C TYR A 134 6.02 -12.96 7.69
N PHE A 135 5.34 -14.08 7.85
CA PHE A 135 5.32 -15.15 6.85
C PHE A 135 4.21 -14.91 5.82
N GLU A 136 4.48 -15.24 4.56
CA GLU A 136 3.51 -15.08 3.46
C GLU A 136 3.49 -16.33 2.56
N SER A 137 2.38 -16.58 1.86
CA SER A 137 2.37 -17.56 0.77
C SER A 137 3.16 -17.03 -0.43
N PRO A 138 4.03 -17.83 -1.08
CA PRO A 138 4.68 -17.47 -2.34
C PRO A 138 3.68 -17.05 -3.43
N GLU A 139 2.47 -17.61 -3.41
CA GLU A 139 1.37 -17.28 -4.33
C GLU A 139 1.00 -15.80 -4.27
N LYS A 140 1.15 -15.14 -3.11
CA LYS A 140 0.87 -13.69 -2.96
C LYS A 140 1.80 -12.82 -3.81
N PHE A 141 2.91 -13.39 -4.28
CA PHE A 141 3.89 -12.78 -5.18
C PHE A 141 3.86 -13.39 -6.59
N ALA A 142 2.73 -13.99 -6.99
CA ALA A 142 2.53 -14.68 -8.27
C ALA A 142 3.40 -15.95 -8.48
N PHE A 143 4.00 -16.50 -7.41
CA PHE A 143 4.70 -17.77 -7.47
C PHE A 143 3.73 -18.91 -7.10
N ASN A 144 2.96 -19.37 -8.09
CA ASN A 144 1.92 -20.40 -7.91
C ASN A 144 2.48 -21.83 -7.83
N LYS A 145 3.56 -22.03 -7.06
CA LYS A 145 4.26 -23.31 -6.86
C LYS A 145 4.83 -23.36 -5.44
N ASP A 146 5.05 -24.55 -4.90
CA ASP A 146 5.77 -24.71 -3.64
C ASP A 146 7.26 -24.36 -3.79
N LEU A 147 7.82 -23.58 -2.84
CA LEU A 147 9.27 -23.40 -2.70
C LEU A 147 9.95 -24.68 -2.17
N ARG A 148 9.26 -25.37 -1.26
CA ARG A 148 9.55 -26.72 -0.76
C ARG A 148 8.32 -27.25 -0.01
N THR A 149 8.20 -28.58 0.10
CA THR A 149 7.15 -29.20 0.94
C THR A 149 7.45 -29.04 2.43
N ALA A 150 6.43 -29.28 3.28
CA ALA A 150 6.56 -29.22 4.74
C ALA A 150 7.63 -30.19 5.31
N ASN A 151 7.82 -31.34 4.66
CA ASN A 151 8.75 -32.40 5.05
C ASN A 151 10.20 -32.13 4.59
N GLN A 152 10.38 -31.31 3.55
CA GLN A 152 11.71 -30.92 3.08
C GLN A 152 12.31 -29.83 3.98
N ASN A 153 13.60 -29.97 4.26
CA ASN A 153 14.39 -29.00 5.02
C ASN A 153 15.11 -27.99 4.12
N GLU A 154 15.24 -28.26 2.82
CA GLU A 154 16.03 -27.46 1.87
C GLU A 154 15.17 -26.93 0.73
N ILE A 155 15.60 -25.82 0.13
CA ILE A 155 15.02 -25.18 -1.06
C ILE A 155 16.06 -25.32 -2.18
N SER A 156 15.67 -25.90 -3.32
CA SER A 156 16.61 -26.09 -4.42
C SER A 156 17.05 -24.74 -5.03
N SER A 157 18.27 -24.68 -5.56
CA SER A 157 18.77 -23.49 -6.28
C SER A 157 17.87 -23.11 -7.46
N GLU A 158 17.27 -24.10 -8.12
CA GLU A 158 16.25 -23.90 -9.16
C GLU A 158 15.03 -23.15 -8.61
N LYS A 159 14.43 -23.61 -7.50
CA LYS A 159 13.27 -22.95 -6.89
C LYS A 159 13.57 -21.56 -6.35
N PHE A 160 14.77 -21.37 -5.80
CA PHE A 160 15.22 -20.05 -5.36
C PHE A 160 15.34 -19.07 -6.54
N ASN A 161 15.93 -19.50 -7.66
CA ASN A 161 16.06 -18.66 -8.86
C ASN A 161 14.70 -18.41 -9.53
N GLU A 162 13.86 -19.43 -9.67
CA GLU A 162 12.50 -19.30 -10.23
C GLU A 162 11.66 -18.29 -9.44
N PHE A 163 11.74 -18.33 -8.09
CA PHE A 163 11.08 -17.35 -7.23
C PHE A 163 11.65 -15.94 -7.41
N LYS A 164 12.98 -15.81 -7.43
CA LYS A 164 13.66 -14.52 -7.63
C LYS A 164 13.27 -13.87 -8.96
N GLU A 165 13.26 -14.62 -10.05
CA GLU A 165 12.85 -14.13 -11.37
C GLU A 165 11.36 -13.76 -11.41
N THR A 166 10.51 -14.55 -10.74
CA THR A 166 9.06 -14.30 -10.67
C THR A 166 8.72 -12.97 -10.00
N ILE A 167 9.45 -12.57 -8.96
CA ILE A 167 9.16 -11.36 -8.17
C ILE A 167 9.95 -10.12 -8.63
N GLN A 168 10.98 -10.30 -9.46
CA GLN A 168 11.88 -9.23 -9.86
C GLN A 168 11.16 -8.12 -10.67
N ASP A 169 11.51 -6.87 -10.36
CA ASP A 169 11.05 -5.66 -11.04
C ASP A 169 9.51 -5.59 -11.14
N LYS A 170 8.82 -5.97 -10.05
CA LYS A 170 7.36 -5.90 -9.86
C LYS A 170 7.01 -5.09 -8.62
N LEU A 171 5.81 -4.53 -8.61
CA LEU A 171 5.18 -3.90 -7.44
C LEU A 171 3.92 -4.70 -7.09
N PHE A 172 3.90 -5.29 -5.90
CA PHE A 172 2.78 -6.11 -5.42
C PHE A 172 1.94 -5.30 -4.45
N LYS A 173 0.70 -4.97 -4.81
CA LYS A 173 -0.17 -4.16 -3.97
C LYS A 173 -0.65 -4.98 -2.77
N GLN A 174 -0.60 -4.37 -1.57
CA GLN A 174 -1.00 -4.99 -0.32
C GLN A 174 -2.15 -4.20 0.30
N ASP A 175 -3.16 -4.92 0.77
CA ASP A 175 -4.37 -4.36 1.36
C ASP A 175 -4.84 -5.16 2.56
N GLY A 176 -5.56 -4.47 3.45
CA GLY A 176 -6.27 -5.06 4.57
C GLY A 176 -5.40 -5.28 5.80
N PHE A 177 -6.02 -5.83 6.85
CA PHE A 177 -5.39 -6.01 8.15
C PHE A 177 -4.43 -7.20 8.16
N LYS A 178 -3.26 -7.02 8.77
CA LYS A 178 -2.24 -8.06 8.93
C LYS A 178 -1.51 -7.93 10.27
N ASP A 179 -1.43 -9.03 11.02
CA ASP A 179 -0.55 -9.16 12.17
C ASP A 179 0.90 -9.34 11.72
N ILE A 180 1.81 -8.62 12.37
CA ILE A 180 3.26 -8.66 12.11
C ILE A 180 4.05 -8.86 13.42
N SER A 181 5.28 -9.34 13.29
CA SER A 181 6.26 -9.43 14.38
C SER A 181 7.25 -8.28 14.30
N LEU A 182 7.71 -7.78 15.45
CA LEU A 182 8.76 -6.77 15.55
C LEU A 182 10.19 -7.36 15.50
N TYR A 183 10.32 -8.69 15.50
CA TYR A 183 11.60 -9.42 15.52
C TYR A 183 11.59 -10.62 14.54
N GLU A 184 12.78 -11.02 14.06
CA GLU A 184 13.01 -12.16 13.17
C GLU A 184 12.62 -13.47 13.90
N PRO A 185 11.66 -14.27 13.38
CA PRO A 185 11.18 -15.49 14.03
C PRO A 185 12.28 -16.49 14.35
N GLY A 186 12.37 -16.92 15.61
CA GLY A 186 13.43 -17.76 16.13
C GLY A 186 12.95 -19.15 16.56
N LYS A 187 13.61 -19.71 17.57
CA LYS A 187 13.28 -21.01 18.15
C LYS A 187 11.92 -20.97 18.84
N GLY A 188 11.04 -21.90 18.48
CA GLY A 188 9.70 -22.03 19.06
C GLY A 188 8.65 -21.04 18.52
N ASP A 189 9.03 -20.13 17.62
CA ASP A 189 8.07 -19.26 16.92
C ASP A 189 7.35 -19.99 15.79
N GLN A 190 6.12 -19.57 15.48
CA GLN A 190 5.37 -20.12 14.36
C GLN A 190 6.00 -19.72 13.02
N LYS A 191 6.15 -20.70 12.12
CA LYS A 191 6.81 -20.55 10.81
C LYS A 191 5.98 -21.24 9.72
N PRO A 192 4.78 -20.72 9.40
CA PRO A 192 3.77 -21.43 8.60
C PRO A 192 4.14 -21.62 7.12
N THR A 193 5.01 -20.78 6.55
CA THR A 193 5.41 -20.87 5.13
C THR A 193 6.94 -20.82 4.99
N PRO A 194 7.51 -21.28 3.85
CA PRO A 194 8.95 -21.15 3.57
C PRO A 194 9.40 -19.74 3.19
N LEU A 195 8.52 -18.72 3.21
CA LEU A 195 8.80 -17.35 2.79
C LEU A 195 8.56 -16.37 3.94
N LEU A 196 9.65 -15.78 4.45
CA LEU A 196 9.65 -14.73 5.46
C LEU A 196 9.84 -13.38 4.77
N ILE A 197 8.92 -12.44 4.97
CA ILE A 197 9.07 -11.05 4.55
C ILE A 197 9.70 -10.25 5.69
N HIS A 198 10.73 -9.47 5.35
CA HIS A 198 11.32 -8.44 6.20
C HIS A 198 11.04 -7.09 5.55
N LEU A 199 10.10 -6.34 6.11
CA LEU A 199 9.52 -5.13 5.51
C LEU A 199 9.89 -3.88 6.32
N LYS A 200 10.44 -2.86 5.67
CA LYS A 200 10.68 -1.55 6.31
C LYS A 200 9.45 -0.64 6.20
N LEU A 201 8.75 -0.43 7.31
CA LEU A 201 7.65 0.52 7.43
C LEU A 201 8.21 1.97 7.58
N PRO A 202 7.73 2.95 6.80
CA PRO A 202 8.19 4.34 6.93
C PRO A 202 7.63 5.02 8.18
N ARG A 203 8.24 6.17 8.53
CA ARG A 203 7.67 7.11 9.50
C ARG A 203 6.23 7.47 9.13
N ASN A 204 5.39 7.67 10.14
CA ASN A 204 3.95 7.97 10.09
C ASN A 204 3.03 6.79 9.71
N THR A 205 3.54 5.57 9.53
CA THR A 205 2.69 4.38 9.40
C THR A 205 1.87 4.14 10.68
N GLY A 206 0.56 3.91 10.52
CA GLY A 206 -0.34 3.54 11.62
C GLY A 206 -0.11 2.09 12.07
N MET A 207 -0.06 1.85 13.37
CA MET A 207 0.31 0.55 13.93
C MET A 207 -0.23 0.35 15.35
N LEU A 208 -0.95 -0.74 15.56
CA LEU A 208 -1.65 -1.06 16.80
C LEU A 208 -1.01 -2.28 17.47
N SER A 209 -0.11 -2.05 18.43
CA SER A 209 0.34 -3.09 19.35
C SER A 209 -0.76 -3.38 20.39
N TYR A 210 -1.04 -4.65 20.66
CA TYR A 210 -2.12 -5.08 21.54
C TYR A 210 -1.78 -6.37 22.31
N LYS A 211 -2.50 -6.61 23.41
CA LYS A 211 -2.38 -7.84 24.22
C LYS A 211 -3.27 -8.94 23.68
N ASN A 212 -2.70 -10.13 23.47
CA ASN A 212 -3.39 -11.31 22.98
C ASN A 212 -3.16 -12.49 23.95
N SER A 213 -4.13 -12.74 24.83
CA SER A 213 -4.01 -13.67 25.95
C SER A 213 -2.75 -13.44 26.81
N ASN A 214 -1.72 -14.27 26.66
CA ASN A 214 -0.45 -14.20 27.41
C ASN A 214 0.71 -13.61 26.59
N ASP A 215 0.45 -13.18 25.35
CA ASP A 215 1.46 -12.60 24.47
C ASP A 215 1.04 -11.21 23.98
N VAL A 216 1.92 -10.58 23.20
CA VAL A 216 1.68 -9.34 22.47
C VAL A 216 1.66 -9.61 20.97
N SER A 217 0.98 -8.75 20.24
CA SER A 217 0.85 -8.80 18.79
C SER A 217 0.71 -7.38 18.25
N THR A 218 1.12 -7.16 17.01
CA THR A 218 1.06 -5.84 16.38
C THR A 218 0.33 -5.91 15.05
N LEU A 219 -0.74 -5.13 14.94
CA LEU A 219 -1.63 -5.05 13.79
C LEU A 219 -1.32 -3.82 12.93
N ILE A 220 -1.30 -4.00 11.62
CA ILE A 220 -1.24 -2.92 10.62
C ILE A 220 -2.39 -3.02 9.62
N GLU A 221 -2.82 -1.89 9.06
CA GLU A 221 -3.60 -1.83 7.83
C GLU A 221 -2.62 -1.67 6.65
N GLN A 222 -2.60 -2.64 5.75
CA GLN A 222 -1.87 -2.52 4.49
C GLN A 222 -2.68 -1.67 3.50
N GLY A 223 -2.01 -0.77 2.78
CA GLY A 223 -2.64 0.11 1.79
C GLY A 223 -1.69 0.57 0.69
N TYR A 224 -0.57 -0.13 0.52
CA TYR A 224 0.61 0.31 -0.23
C TYR A 224 1.16 -0.82 -1.10
N SER A 225 2.00 -0.49 -2.07
CA SER A 225 2.70 -1.51 -2.85
C SER A 225 4.00 -1.90 -2.15
N ILE A 226 4.37 -3.18 -2.19
CA ILE A 226 5.70 -3.63 -1.79
C ILE A 226 6.54 -4.00 -3.00
N LYS A 227 7.82 -3.65 -2.92
CA LYS A 227 8.88 -4.09 -3.84
C LYS A 227 9.79 -5.03 -3.06
N ILE A 228 10.14 -6.17 -3.65
CA ILE A 228 11.18 -7.04 -3.10
C ILE A 228 12.51 -6.59 -3.68
N ASP A 229 13.39 -6.04 -2.83
CA ASP A 229 14.68 -5.51 -3.23
C ASP A 229 15.76 -6.59 -3.25
N LYS A 230 15.65 -7.60 -2.40
CA LYS A 230 16.57 -8.73 -2.33
C LYS A 230 15.90 -9.97 -1.74
N VAL A 231 16.32 -11.16 -2.18
CA VAL A 231 16.03 -12.43 -1.51
C VAL A 231 17.32 -13.11 -1.08
N VAL A 232 17.30 -13.78 0.07
CA VAL A 232 18.40 -14.61 0.59
C VAL A 232 17.85 -15.90 1.20
N LEU A 233 18.63 -16.97 1.15
CA LEU A 233 18.35 -18.17 1.94
C LEU A 233 18.86 -18.00 3.36
N ILE A 234 18.02 -18.33 4.34
CA ILE A 234 18.36 -18.41 5.76
C ILE A 234 17.97 -19.79 6.31
N VAL A 235 18.56 -20.19 7.42
CA VAL A 235 18.20 -21.43 8.13
C VAL A 235 17.62 -21.08 9.51
N LEU A 236 16.40 -21.54 9.77
CA LEU A 236 15.74 -21.44 11.08
C LEU A 236 15.36 -22.86 11.54
N GLU A 237 15.84 -23.25 12.72
CA GLU A 237 15.61 -24.59 13.30
C GLU A 237 15.91 -25.76 12.33
N GLY A 238 17.00 -25.66 11.58
CA GLY A 238 17.44 -26.70 10.64
C GLY A 238 16.66 -26.76 9.32
N LYS A 239 15.68 -25.86 9.10
CA LYS A 239 14.97 -25.72 7.82
C LYS A 239 15.35 -24.43 7.11
N GLN A 240 15.48 -24.48 5.79
CA GLN A 240 15.70 -23.32 4.93
C GLN A 240 14.40 -22.55 4.70
N TYR A 241 14.55 -21.23 4.65
CA TYR A 241 13.51 -20.25 4.31
C TYR A 241 14.11 -19.22 3.37
N ILE A 242 13.29 -18.67 2.48
CA ILE A 242 13.64 -17.44 1.78
C ILE A 242 13.29 -16.27 2.69
N LYS A 243 14.25 -15.42 3.02
CA LYS A 243 14.00 -14.08 3.56
C LYS A 243 13.99 -13.08 2.41
N ALA A 244 12.88 -12.36 2.26
CA ALA A 244 12.69 -11.31 1.27
C ALA A 244 12.81 -9.94 1.95
N GLU A 245 13.86 -9.20 1.61
CA GLU A 245 14.06 -7.82 2.01
C GLU A 245 13.14 -6.93 1.15
N ALA A 246 12.22 -6.21 1.78
CA ALA A 246 11.14 -5.50 1.11
C ALA A 246 11.04 -4.03 1.54
N SER A 247 10.72 -3.17 0.57
CA SER A 247 10.44 -1.76 0.76
C SER A 247 9.04 -1.38 0.28
N ILE A 248 8.52 -0.27 0.82
CA ILE A 248 7.19 0.26 0.49
C ILE A 248 7.30 1.30 -0.62
N VAL A 249 6.46 1.15 -1.64
CA VAL A 249 6.15 2.19 -2.63
C VAL A 249 4.74 2.70 -2.38
N ASN A 250 4.65 3.95 -1.97
CA ASN A 250 3.37 4.64 -1.77
C ASN A 250 2.80 5.12 -3.11
N SER A 251 1.49 4.93 -3.27
CA SER A 251 0.66 5.51 -4.33
C SER A 251 -0.63 6.02 -3.66
N LEU A 252 -1.18 7.14 -4.15
CA LEU A 252 -2.52 7.56 -3.76
C LEU A 252 -3.52 6.51 -4.24
N ASP A 253 -4.34 6.00 -3.32
CA ASP A 253 -5.34 4.99 -3.58
C ASP A 253 -6.60 5.39 -2.82
N PHE A 254 -7.60 5.89 -3.55
CA PHE A 254 -8.82 6.43 -2.97
C PHE A 254 -9.86 5.34 -2.69
N LYS A 255 -9.70 4.13 -3.28
CA LYS A 255 -10.62 3.01 -3.13
C LYS A 255 -12.07 3.45 -3.37
N ASP A 256 -12.92 3.38 -2.35
CA ASP A 256 -14.32 3.77 -2.38
C ASP A 256 -14.60 5.23 -1.98
N ASP A 257 -13.60 5.96 -1.49
CA ASP A 257 -13.68 7.39 -1.15
C ASP A 257 -13.57 8.26 -2.41
N VAL A 258 -14.55 8.10 -3.30
CA VAL A 258 -14.63 8.82 -4.59
C VAL A 258 -14.74 10.33 -4.41
N SER A 259 -15.36 10.80 -3.32
CA SER A 259 -15.45 12.22 -2.97
C SER A 259 -14.08 12.84 -2.73
N LYS A 260 -13.20 12.13 -2.02
CA LYS A 260 -11.81 12.58 -1.81
C LYS A 260 -10.97 12.44 -3.09
N GLY A 261 -11.22 11.40 -3.89
CA GLY A 261 -10.60 11.23 -5.21
C GLY A 261 -10.94 12.38 -6.17
N ASP A 262 -12.21 12.76 -6.24
CA ASP A 262 -12.71 13.88 -7.03
C ASP A 262 -12.19 15.24 -6.54
N SER A 263 -12.09 15.41 -5.22
CA SER A 263 -11.48 16.61 -4.62
C SER A 263 -10.02 16.77 -5.07
N TRP A 264 -9.23 15.69 -5.00
CA TRP A 264 -7.85 15.67 -5.50
C TRP A 264 -7.78 15.90 -7.02
N GLY A 265 -8.69 15.27 -7.78
CA GLY A 265 -8.74 15.41 -9.24
C GLY A 265 -9.03 16.85 -9.66
N LYS A 266 -9.99 17.51 -9.02
CA LYS A 266 -10.31 18.93 -9.26
C LYS A 266 -9.20 19.87 -8.80
N GLU A 267 -8.56 19.60 -7.67
CA GLU A 267 -7.38 20.37 -7.21
C GLU A 267 -6.25 20.36 -8.23
N ASN A 268 -6.01 19.22 -8.90
CA ASN A 268 -4.88 19.05 -9.83
C ASN A 268 -5.21 19.33 -11.31
N TYR A 269 -6.49 19.32 -11.71
CA TYR A 269 -6.91 19.44 -13.12
C TYR A 269 -7.97 20.51 -13.41
N SER A 270 -8.44 21.29 -12.43
CA SER A 270 -9.42 22.37 -12.67
C SER A 270 -8.92 23.46 -13.64
N ASP A 271 -7.62 23.65 -13.77
CA ASP A 271 -7.00 24.57 -14.73
C ASP A 271 -6.48 23.88 -16.02
N TRP A 272 -6.57 22.55 -16.12
CA TRP A 272 -6.01 21.78 -17.23
C TRP A 272 -6.72 22.09 -18.55
N SER A 273 -8.05 22.18 -18.55
CA SER A 273 -8.84 22.55 -19.73
C SER A 273 -8.48 23.94 -20.28
N ASN A 274 -8.09 24.88 -19.40
CA ASN A 274 -7.65 26.23 -19.78
C ASN A 274 -6.22 26.26 -20.35
N LYS A 275 -5.43 25.19 -20.16
CA LYS A 275 -4.08 25.01 -20.72
C LYS A 275 -4.08 24.32 -22.09
N LEU A 276 -5.23 23.81 -22.53
CA LEU A 276 -5.39 23.19 -23.85
C LEU A 276 -5.52 24.26 -24.92
N THR A 277 -4.95 23.99 -26.10
CA THR A 277 -5.29 24.75 -27.31
C THR A 277 -6.75 24.51 -27.71
N PRO A 278 -7.38 25.40 -28.50
CA PRO A 278 -8.76 25.21 -28.95
C PRO A 278 -9.00 23.87 -29.67
N ASN A 279 -8.02 23.38 -30.43
CA ASN A 279 -8.10 22.10 -31.14
C ASN A 279 -7.99 20.90 -30.18
N GLU A 280 -7.03 20.94 -29.24
CA GLU A 280 -6.92 19.92 -28.18
C GLU A 280 -8.21 19.83 -27.36
N LEU A 281 -8.79 20.97 -26.96
CA LEU A 281 -10.03 21.01 -26.20
C LEU A 281 -11.22 20.52 -27.03
N ALA A 282 -11.29 20.85 -28.33
CA ALA A 282 -12.36 20.37 -29.21
C ALA A 282 -12.32 18.85 -29.38
N ASP A 283 -11.14 18.28 -29.65
CA ASP A 283 -10.99 16.82 -29.87
C ASP A 283 -11.11 16.00 -28.58
N VAL A 284 -10.71 16.56 -27.42
CA VAL A 284 -11.03 15.95 -26.11
C VAL A 284 -12.55 15.94 -25.88
N ASN A 285 -13.26 17.05 -26.15
CA ASN A 285 -14.72 17.08 -26.02
C ASN A 285 -15.42 16.11 -27.00
N ASP A 286 -14.93 15.99 -28.24
CA ASP A 286 -15.44 15.03 -29.22
C ASP A 286 -15.26 13.58 -28.74
N TYR A 287 -14.05 13.23 -28.27
CA TYR A 287 -13.77 11.93 -27.65
C TYR A 287 -14.77 11.63 -26.53
N MET A 288 -14.92 12.55 -25.56
CA MET A 288 -15.82 12.41 -24.41
C MET A 288 -17.33 12.39 -24.76
N ARG A 289 -17.73 12.90 -25.94
CA ARG A 289 -19.13 12.88 -26.41
C ARG A 289 -19.52 11.65 -27.21
N GLY A 290 -18.62 10.67 -27.33
CA GLY A 290 -18.85 9.41 -28.04
C GLY A 290 -17.85 9.14 -29.17
N GLY A 291 -17.08 10.15 -29.59
CA GLY A 291 -16.01 10.03 -30.58
C GLY A 291 -14.97 8.98 -30.22
N TYR A 292 -14.83 8.65 -28.92
CA TYR A 292 -14.01 7.54 -28.43
C TYR A 292 -14.24 6.22 -29.18
N THR A 293 -15.45 5.94 -29.65
CA THR A 293 -15.75 4.68 -30.35
C THR A 293 -15.04 4.61 -31.70
N ALA A 294 -15.10 5.69 -32.49
CA ALA A 294 -14.41 5.76 -33.79
C ALA A 294 -12.89 5.80 -33.60
N ILE A 295 -12.40 6.66 -32.71
CA ILE A 295 -10.97 6.86 -32.43
C ILE A 295 -10.32 5.57 -31.90
N ASN A 296 -10.94 4.89 -30.94
CA ASN A 296 -10.36 3.67 -30.36
C ASN A 296 -10.46 2.48 -31.32
N ASN A 297 -11.52 2.34 -32.12
CA ASN A 297 -11.61 1.28 -33.13
C ASN A 297 -10.58 1.49 -34.27
N TYR A 298 -10.33 2.74 -34.67
CA TYR A 298 -9.26 3.10 -35.60
C TYR A 298 -7.88 2.67 -35.06
N LEU A 299 -7.58 2.97 -33.80
CA LEU A 299 -6.33 2.53 -33.16
C LEU A 299 -6.22 1.00 -33.00
N ILE A 300 -7.29 0.33 -32.56
CA ILE A 300 -7.32 -1.14 -32.35
C ILE A 300 -7.12 -1.90 -33.67
N SER A 301 -7.68 -1.40 -34.77
CA SER A 301 -7.51 -1.99 -36.11
C SER A 301 -6.16 -1.66 -36.77
N ASN A 302 -5.25 -0.98 -36.05
CA ASN A 302 -3.99 -0.45 -36.57
C ASN A 302 -4.20 0.47 -37.79
N GLY A 303 -5.29 1.25 -37.75
CA GLY A 303 -5.72 2.18 -38.79
C GLY A 303 -4.63 3.16 -39.28
N PRO A 304 -3.80 3.76 -38.42
CA PRO A 304 -2.70 4.65 -38.84
C PRO A 304 -1.71 4.04 -39.84
N VAL A 305 -1.65 2.70 -39.93
CA VAL A 305 -0.84 1.97 -40.92
C VAL A 305 -1.72 1.32 -41.98
N ASN A 306 -2.82 0.68 -41.57
CA ASN A 306 -3.64 -0.18 -42.45
C ASN A 306 -4.64 0.60 -43.31
N ASN A 307 -5.14 1.75 -42.84
CA ASN A 307 -6.11 2.59 -43.52
C ASN A 307 -6.02 4.04 -42.99
N PRO A 308 -4.94 4.78 -43.32
CA PRO A 308 -4.64 6.07 -42.69
C PRO A 308 -5.75 7.10 -42.90
N ASN A 309 -6.15 7.78 -41.83
CA ASN A 309 -7.16 8.82 -41.85
C ASN A 309 -6.62 10.08 -41.15
N PRO A 310 -6.18 11.11 -41.91
CA PRO A 310 -5.57 12.32 -41.36
C PRO A 310 -6.42 13.08 -40.33
N GLU A 311 -7.76 12.98 -40.39
CA GLU A 311 -8.64 13.59 -39.39
C GLU A 311 -8.54 12.86 -38.05
N LEU A 312 -8.60 11.53 -38.08
CA LEU A 312 -8.46 10.69 -36.88
C LEU A 312 -7.02 10.74 -36.34
N ASP A 313 -6.00 10.80 -37.22
CA ASP A 313 -4.60 10.99 -36.82
C ASP A 313 -4.41 12.34 -36.12
N SER A 314 -5.00 13.42 -36.64
CA SER A 314 -5.00 14.74 -35.99
C SER A 314 -5.66 14.68 -34.61
N LYS A 315 -6.83 14.04 -34.50
CA LYS A 315 -7.54 13.83 -33.22
C LYS A 315 -6.71 13.06 -32.20
N VAL A 316 -6.08 11.95 -32.61
CA VAL A 316 -5.20 11.15 -31.74
C VAL A 316 -4.04 11.99 -31.23
N ASN A 317 -3.34 12.73 -32.11
CA ASN A 317 -2.23 13.61 -31.72
C ASN A 317 -2.67 14.71 -30.75
N ASN A 318 -3.83 15.33 -30.98
CA ASN A 318 -4.37 16.38 -30.11
C ASN A 318 -4.73 15.84 -28.71
N ILE A 319 -5.40 14.68 -28.62
CA ILE A 319 -5.74 14.06 -27.33
C ILE A 319 -4.46 13.60 -26.61
N GLU A 320 -3.51 12.98 -27.31
CA GLU A 320 -2.22 12.59 -26.74
C GLU A 320 -1.45 13.80 -26.15
N ASN A 321 -1.41 14.91 -26.88
CA ASN A 321 -0.76 16.13 -26.38
C ASN A 321 -1.50 16.70 -25.17
N ALA A 322 -2.84 16.71 -25.17
CA ALA A 322 -3.65 17.12 -24.02
C ALA A 322 -3.33 16.31 -22.75
N LEU A 323 -3.20 14.97 -22.87
CA LEU A 323 -2.82 14.08 -21.76
C LEU A 323 -1.37 14.27 -21.28
N LYS A 324 -0.52 14.96 -22.06
CA LYS A 324 0.85 15.36 -21.67
C LYS A 324 0.93 16.77 -21.05
N ARG A 325 -0.14 17.59 -21.11
CA ARG A 325 -0.12 18.99 -20.60
C ARG A 325 0.06 19.09 -19.08
N THR A 326 -0.63 18.25 -18.33
CA THR A 326 -0.47 18.10 -16.88
C THR A 326 -0.30 16.60 -16.59
N PRO A 327 0.93 16.06 -16.61
CA PRO A 327 1.16 14.65 -16.28
C PRO A 327 0.78 14.33 -14.83
N ILE A 328 0.50 13.05 -14.57
CA ILE A 328 -0.02 12.56 -13.28
C ILE A 328 0.93 12.98 -12.13
N PRO A 329 0.50 13.82 -11.16
CA PRO A 329 1.43 14.58 -10.30
C PRO A 329 2.05 13.77 -9.14
N SER A 330 1.55 12.57 -8.88
CA SER A 330 1.97 11.63 -7.85
C SER A 330 1.70 10.20 -8.30
N ASN A 331 2.38 9.21 -7.73
CA ASN A 331 1.99 7.81 -7.95
C ASN A 331 0.51 7.63 -7.59
N LEU A 332 -0.28 7.01 -8.47
CA LEU A 332 -1.74 6.92 -8.36
C LEU A 332 -2.21 5.50 -8.66
N ILE A 333 -3.19 5.00 -7.91
CA ILE A 333 -3.95 3.80 -8.24
C ILE A 333 -5.24 4.22 -8.93
N VAL A 334 -5.52 3.62 -10.08
CA VAL A 334 -6.81 3.73 -10.78
C VAL A 334 -7.39 2.34 -11.09
N TYR A 335 -8.67 2.31 -11.39
CA TYR A 335 -9.44 1.09 -11.57
C TYR A 335 -10.14 1.08 -12.93
N ARG A 336 -10.08 -0.05 -13.63
CA ARG A 336 -10.85 -0.29 -14.86
C ARG A 336 -11.57 -1.61 -14.77
N ARG A 337 -12.89 -1.59 -14.87
CA ARG A 337 -13.70 -2.80 -15.07
C ARG A 337 -13.68 -3.13 -16.57
N SER A 338 -12.88 -4.11 -16.97
CA SER A 338 -12.64 -4.46 -18.39
C SER A 338 -13.68 -5.42 -18.97
N GLY A 339 -13.93 -5.31 -20.27
CA GLY A 339 -14.71 -6.29 -21.02
C GLY A 339 -13.91 -7.58 -21.26
N PRO A 340 -14.56 -8.75 -21.43
CA PRO A 340 -13.86 -10.01 -21.69
C PRO A 340 -12.99 -9.98 -22.96
N GLN A 341 -13.38 -9.18 -23.96
CA GLN A 341 -12.67 -9.06 -25.23
C GLN A 341 -11.26 -8.47 -25.09
N GLU A 342 -11.00 -7.67 -24.05
CA GLU A 342 -9.67 -7.13 -23.73
C GLU A 342 -8.68 -8.25 -23.37
N PHE A 343 -9.18 -9.45 -23.03
CA PHE A 343 -8.41 -10.65 -22.69
C PHE A 343 -8.68 -11.82 -23.65
N GLY A 344 -9.22 -11.52 -24.85
CA GLY A 344 -9.51 -12.52 -25.88
C GLY A 344 -10.61 -13.51 -25.48
N LEU A 345 -11.56 -13.08 -24.66
CA LEU A 345 -12.73 -13.85 -24.23
C LEU A 345 -14.03 -13.16 -24.69
N THR A 346 -15.15 -13.88 -24.60
CA THR A 346 -16.50 -13.35 -24.83
C THR A 346 -17.37 -13.54 -23.59
N LEU A 347 -18.58 -12.96 -23.56
CA LEU A 347 -19.53 -13.18 -22.46
C LEU A 347 -20.00 -14.65 -22.35
N THR A 348 -19.88 -15.43 -23.42
CA THR A 348 -20.29 -16.84 -23.49
C THR A 348 -19.11 -17.82 -23.54
N SER A 349 -17.87 -17.33 -23.44
CA SER A 349 -16.66 -18.16 -23.34
C SER A 349 -16.71 -19.00 -22.05
N PRO A 350 -16.60 -20.35 -22.12
CA PRO A 350 -16.57 -21.20 -20.92
C PRO A 350 -15.47 -20.83 -19.92
N GLU A 351 -14.36 -20.30 -20.43
CA GLU A 351 -13.18 -19.85 -19.67
C GLU A 351 -13.45 -18.56 -18.88
N TYR A 352 -14.51 -17.81 -19.23
CA TYR A 352 -14.93 -16.61 -18.51
C TYR A 352 -15.84 -16.95 -17.30
N ASP A 353 -16.06 -18.24 -16.99
CA ASP A 353 -16.69 -18.67 -15.75
C ASP A 353 -15.67 -18.87 -14.63
N PHE A 354 -15.23 -17.78 -14.00
CA PHE A 354 -14.31 -17.81 -12.85
C PHE A 354 -14.92 -18.39 -11.57
N ASN A 355 -16.15 -18.91 -11.57
CA ASN A 355 -16.62 -19.75 -10.45
C ASN A 355 -15.89 -21.09 -10.39
N LYS A 356 -15.25 -21.50 -11.50
CA LYS A 356 -14.40 -22.67 -11.65
C LYS A 356 -12.94 -22.29 -11.42
N ILE A 357 -12.23 -23.03 -10.58
CA ILE A 357 -10.85 -22.71 -10.19
C ILE A 357 -9.88 -22.91 -11.37
N GLU A 358 -10.11 -23.94 -12.18
CA GLU A 358 -9.35 -24.25 -13.39
C GLU A 358 -9.35 -23.11 -14.42
N ASN A 359 -10.44 -22.33 -14.48
CA ASN A 359 -10.53 -21.14 -15.33
C ASN A 359 -9.71 -19.96 -14.76
N ILE A 360 -9.60 -19.83 -13.45
CA ILE A 360 -8.75 -18.82 -12.81
C ILE A 360 -7.28 -19.17 -13.04
N ASP A 361 -6.91 -20.43 -12.91
CA ASP A 361 -5.52 -20.88 -13.08
C ASP A 361 -5.08 -20.81 -14.55
N ALA A 362 -5.94 -21.19 -15.49
CA ALA A 362 -5.70 -20.94 -16.92
C ALA A 362 -5.57 -19.44 -17.26
N PHE A 363 -6.34 -18.57 -16.59
CA PHE A 363 -6.21 -17.12 -16.74
C PHE A 363 -4.87 -16.61 -16.17
N LYS A 364 -4.43 -17.11 -15.00
CA LYS A 364 -3.12 -16.80 -14.43
C LYS A 364 -1.99 -17.24 -15.35
N GLU A 365 -2.00 -18.48 -15.85
CA GLU A 365 -0.97 -19.00 -16.75
C GLU A 365 -0.82 -18.14 -18.02
N LYS A 366 -1.94 -17.69 -18.58
CA LYS A 366 -1.97 -16.86 -19.78
C LYS A 366 -1.50 -15.42 -19.53
N TRP A 367 -1.83 -14.81 -18.39
CA TRP A 367 -1.72 -13.36 -18.19
C TRP A 367 -0.84 -12.90 -17.02
N GLU A 368 -0.68 -13.69 -15.95
CA GLU A 368 0.09 -13.28 -14.78
C GLU A 368 1.59 -13.19 -15.12
N GLY A 369 2.22 -12.08 -14.73
CA GLY A 369 3.59 -11.74 -15.11
C GLY A 369 3.77 -11.21 -16.55
N LYS A 370 2.74 -11.21 -17.39
CA LYS A 370 2.83 -10.72 -18.78
C LYS A 370 2.68 -9.19 -18.86
N ILE A 371 3.10 -8.63 -20.00
CA ILE A 371 2.83 -7.24 -20.38
C ILE A 371 1.71 -7.24 -21.42
N ILE A 372 0.64 -6.51 -21.14
CA ILE A 372 -0.42 -6.21 -22.12
C ILE A 372 -0.23 -4.79 -22.67
N THR A 373 -0.52 -4.59 -23.95
CA THR A 373 -0.47 -3.28 -24.62
C THR A 373 -1.85 -2.95 -25.17
N TYR A 374 -2.33 -1.74 -24.95
CA TYR A 374 -3.59 -1.25 -25.52
C TYR A 374 -3.28 -0.25 -26.63
N PRO A 375 -3.65 -0.52 -27.90
CA PRO A 375 -3.51 0.47 -28.98
C PRO A 375 -4.39 1.70 -28.76
N ASN A 376 -5.56 1.54 -28.13
CA ASN A 376 -6.52 2.59 -27.84
C ASN A 376 -6.16 3.43 -26.59
N PHE A 377 -6.76 4.61 -26.47
CA PHE A 377 -6.83 5.35 -25.19
C PHE A 377 -7.64 4.55 -24.17
N ILE A 378 -7.31 4.68 -22.87
CA ILE A 378 -7.89 3.82 -21.83
C ILE A 378 -8.54 4.64 -20.73
N SER A 379 -9.87 4.64 -20.72
CA SER A 379 -10.67 5.15 -19.62
C SER A 379 -10.48 4.27 -18.38
N THR A 380 -10.18 4.91 -17.25
CA THR A 380 -10.09 4.34 -15.90
C THR A 380 -10.83 5.26 -14.94
N SER A 381 -11.19 4.79 -13.74
CA SER A 381 -11.77 5.62 -12.68
C SER A 381 -10.82 5.69 -11.50
N ILE A 382 -10.83 6.82 -10.79
CA ILE A 382 -10.08 6.96 -9.53
C ILE A 382 -10.69 6.12 -8.38
N GLY A 383 -11.95 5.69 -8.54
CA GLY A 383 -12.69 4.88 -7.58
C GLY A 383 -12.77 3.39 -7.96
N SER A 384 -12.79 2.51 -6.95
CA SER A 384 -12.89 1.05 -7.12
C SER A 384 -14.32 0.50 -7.08
N VAL A 385 -15.29 1.32 -6.67
CA VAL A 385 -16.70 0.91 -6.48
C VAL A 385 -17.30 0.28 -7.74
N ASN A 386 -18.35 -0.51 -7.55
CA ASN A 386 -19.13 -1.04 -8.67
C ASN A 386 -20.09 0.04 -9.18
N MET A 387 -20.38 0.02 -10.48
CA MET A 387 -21.26 0.98 -11.14
C MET A 387 -22.18 0.25 -12.12
N SER A 388 -23.42 0.71 -12.25
CA SER A 388 -24.49 0.02 -12.99
C SER A 388 -24.11 -0.31 -14.45
N ALA A 389 -23.40 0.60 -15.11
CA ALA A 389 -22.90 0.42 -16.48
C ALA A 389 -21.92 -0.77 -16.64
N PHE A 390 -21.21 -1.13 -15.58
CA PHE A 390 -20.13 -2.13 -15.59
C PHE A 390 -20.35 -3.30 -14.63
N ALA A 391 -21.53 -3.37 -14.00
CA ALA A 391 -21.88 -4.31 -12.93
C ALA A 391 -21.50 -5.78 -13.19
N LYS A 392 -21.70 -6.22 -14.45
CA LYS A 392 -21.48 -7.61 -14.90
C LYS A 392 -20.06 -7.91 -15.40
N ARG A 393 -19.17 -6.91 -15.48
CA ARG A 393 -17.76 -7.11 -15.86
C ARG A 393 -17.04 -7.84 -14.73
N LYS A 394 -16.33 -8.93 -15.08
CA LYS A 394 -15.68 -9.83 -14.11
C LYS A 394 -14.18 -9.57 -13.93
N ILE A 395 -13.57 -8.74 -14.76
CA ILE A 395 -12.13 -8.45 -14.72
C ILE A 395 -11.95 -6.99 -14.31
N ILE A 396 -11.20 -6.75 -13.23
CA ILE A 396 -10.86 -5.42 -12.73
C ILE A 396 -9.35 -5.24 -12.86
N LEU A 397 -8.89 -4.31 -13.70
CA LEU A 397 -7.50 -3.86 -13.69
C LEU A 397 -7.37 -2.83 -12.58
N ARG A 398 -6.44 -3.05 -11.66
CA ARG A 398 -6.00 -2.08 -10.67
C ARG A 398 -4.60 -1.64 -11.05
N ILE A 399 -4.48 -0.43 -11.54
CA ILE A 399 -3.29 0.05 -12.23
C ILE A 399 -2.54 1.03 -11.34
N ASN A 400 -1.30 0.70 -10.99
CA ASN A 400 -0.36 1.66 -10.44
C ASN A 400 0.26 2.49 -11.56
N ILE A 401 -0.04 3.79 -11.55
CA ILE A 401 0.48 4.81 -12.48
C ILE A 401 1.64 5.53 -11.77
N PRO A 402 2.86 5.49 -12.33
CA PRO A 402 3.97 6.30 -11.84
C PRO A 402 3.70 7.82 -11.91
N LYS A 403 4.26 8.57 -10.97
CA LYS A 403 4.34 10.03 -11.08
C LYS A 403 5.02 10.43 -12.40
N GLY A 404 4.42 11.39 -13.11
CA GLY A 404 4.93 11.93 -14.37
C GLY A 404 4.41 11.20 -15.62
N SER A 405 3.63 10.13 -15.47
CA SER A 405 3.01 9.45 -16.62
C SER A 405 1.98 10.34 -17.33
N PRO A 406 1.84 10.22 -18.68
CA PRO A 406 0.79 10.88 -19.43
C PRO A 406 -0.60 10.39 -19.02
N GLY A 407 -1.51 11.33 -18.77
CA GLY A 407 -2.90 11.08 -18.38
C GLY A 407 -3.53 12.32 -17.76
N ALA A 408 -4.86 12.38 -17.72
CA ALA A 408 -5.59 13.51 -17.14
C ALA A 408 -6.88 13.07 -16.44
N TYR A 409 -7.27 13.77 -15.38
CA TYR A 409 -8.56 13.59 -14.72
C TYR A 409 -9.67 14.35 -15.48
N LEU A 410 -10.32 13.67 -16.42
CA LEU A 410 -11.29 14.28 -17.32
C LEU A 410 -12.57 14.74 -16.61
N SER A 411 -12.92 14.12 -15.49
CA SER A 411 -14.05 14.55 -14.64
C SER A 411 -13.85 15.92 -13.96
N ALA A 412 -12.69 16.58 -14.11
CA ALA A 412 -12.55 18.00 -13.81
C ALA A 412 -13.29 18.92 -14.81
N ILE A 413 -13.60 18.45 -16.03
CA ILE A 413 -14.37 19.22 -17.01
C ILE A 413 -15.85 19.28 -16.55
N PRO A 414 -16.44 20.49 -16.40
CA PRO A 414 -17.86 20.63 -16.07
C PRO A 414 -18.76 19.88 -17.05
N GLY A 415 -19.68 19.06 -16.52
CA GLY A 415 -20.55 18.16 -17.29
C GLY A 415 -20.15 16.69 -17.25
N TYR A 416 -18.92 16.35 -16.84
CA TYR A 416 -18.40 14.98 -16.84
C TYR A 416 -18.00 14.46 -15.44
N ALA A 417 -18.49 15.10 -14.38
CA ALA A 417 -18.07 14.85 -13.00
C ALA A 417 -18.52 13.50 -12.38
N GLY A 418 -19.32 12.69 -13.10
CA GLY A 418 -19.96 11.49 -12.55
C GLY A 418 -19.21 10.17 -12.71
N GLU A 419 -18.17 10.11 -13.55
CA GLU A 419 -17.41 8.87 -13.83
C GLU A 419 -16.08 8.79 -13.08
N TYR A 420 -15.66 9.91 -12.49
CA TYR A 420 -14.36 10.10 -11.82
C TYR A 420 -13.19 9.65 -12.71
N GLU A 421 -13.27 9.98 -14.00
CA GLU A 421 -12.44 9.40 -15.05
C GLU A 421 -11.01 9.94 -15.03
N VAL A 422 -10.04 9.03 -15.05
CA VAL A 422 -8.66 9.28 -15.47
C VAL A 422 -8.45 8.60 -16.82
N LEU A 423 -8.18 9.38 -17.88
CA LEU A 423 -7.87 8.85 -19.20
C LEU A 423 -6.35 8.64 -19.32
N LEU A 424 -5.93 7.44 -19.71
CA LEU A 424 -4.55 7.10 -20.03
C LEU A 424 -4.30 7.12 -21.54
N ASN A 425 -3.06 7.45 -21.92
CA ASN A 425 -2.66 7.63 -23.31
C ASN A 425 -2.81 6.34 -24.14
N HIS A 426 -2.94 6.51 -25.46
CA HIS A 426 -2.89 5.39 -26.38
C HIS A 426 -1.50 4.71 -26.40
N GLY A 427 -1.45 3.44 -26.75
CA GLY A 427 -0.21 2.66 -26.73
C GLY A 427 0.33 2.30 -25.34
N SER A 428 -0.41 2.57 -24.25
CA SER A 428 0.00 2.26 -22.89
C SER A 428 0.21 0.76 -22.65
N LYS A 429 1.22 0.44 -21.83
CA LYS A 429 1.68 -0.92 -21.53
C LYS A 429 1.57 -1.20 -20.04
N PHE A 430 1.00 -2.35 -19.69
CA PHE A 430 0.76 -2.73 -18.30
C PHE A 430 1.39 -4.09 -18.01
N LYS A 431 2.32 -4.15 -17.06
CA LYS A 431 2.81 -5.41 -16.49
C LYS A 431 1.78 -5.90 -15.47
N ILE A 432 1.18 -7.06 -15.71
CA ILE A 432 0.28 -7.72 -14.75
C ILE A 432 1.17 -8.40 -13.71
N ASN A 433 1.24 -7.86 -12.51
CA ASN A 433 2.14 -8.35 -11.47
C ASN A 433 1.55 -9.56 -10.73
N LYS A 434 0.23 -9.51 -10.46
CA LYS A 434 -0.55 -10.51 -9.74
C LYS A 434 -2.01 -10.54 -10.23
N VAL A 435 -2.63 -11.72 -10.20
CA VAL A 435 -4.08 -11.93 -10.36
C VAL A 435 -4.65 -12.52 -9.07
N ASP A 436 -5.48 -11.75 -8.38
CA ASP A 436 -6.28 -12.17 -7.22
C ASP A 436 -7.76 -12.33 -7.64
N SER A 437 -8.57 -12.97 -6.79
CA SER A 437 -10.00 -13.21 -7.07
C SER A 437 -10.87 -13.00 -5.83
N TYR A 438 -12.08 -12.48 -6.00
CA TYR A 438 -13.06 -12.27 -4.94
C TYR A 438 -14.48 -12.65 -5.38
N LYS A 439 -15.39 -12.83 -4.42
CA LYS A 439 -16.81 -13.09 -4.69
C LYS A 439 -17.64 -11.81 -4.63
N ASP A 440 -18.38 -11.56 -5.70
CA ASP A 440 -19.45 -10.55 -5.78
C ASP A 440 -20.80 -11.29 -5.89
N GLY A 441 -21.49 -11.41 -4.75
CA GLY A 441 -22.59 -12.35 -4.60
C GLY A 441 -22.15 -13.79 -4.90
N THR A 442 -22.77 -14.43 -5.88
CA THR A 442 -22.43 -15.78 -6.33
C THR A 442 -21.30 -15.82 -7.38
N VAL A 443 -20.92 -14.67 -7.95
CA VAL A 443 -20.00 -14.56 -9.10
C VAL A 443 -18.58 -14.28 -8.62
N THR A 444 -17.61 -15.10 -9.03
CA THR A 444 -16.19 -14.75 -8.88
C THR A 444 -15.81 -13.66 -9.88
N LYS A 445 -15.08 -12.67 -9.41
CA LYS A 445 -14.42 -11.62 -10.21
C LYS A 445 -12.92 -11.64 -9.94
N LEU A 446 -12.13 -11.23 -10.93
CA LEU A 446 -10.68 -11.14 -10.87
C LEU A 446 -10.22 -9.69 -10.66
N ILE A 447 -9.15 -9.53 -9.88
CA ILE A 447 -8.42 -8.28 -9.70
C ILE A 447 -7.02 -8.50 -10.26
N LEU A 448 -6.65 -7.71 -11.27
CA LEU A 448 -5.34 -7.71 -11.90
C LEU A 448 -4.57 -6.53 -11.33
N ASP A 449 -3.66 -6.80 -10.39
CA ASP A 449 -2.70 -5.80 -9.91
C ASP A 449 -1.67 -5.58 -11.02
N ALA A 450 -1.71 -4.39 -11.61
CA ALA A 450 -0.91 -4.02 -12.76
C ALA A 450 -0.09 -2.75 -12.50
N THR A 451 0.94 -2.52 -13.30
CA THR A 451 1.74 -1.30 -13.29
C THR A 451 1.90 -0.78 -14.71
N LEU A 452 1.64 0.52 -14.92
CA LEU A 452 1.98 1.21 -16.17
C LEU A 452 3.51 1.33 -16.27
N ILE A 453 4.09 0.94 -17.41
CA ILE A 453 5.54 0.84 -17.59
C ILE A 453 6.12 1.75 -18.70
N ASN A 454 5.35 2.74 -19.16
CA ASN A 454 5.76 3.71 -20.19
C ASN A 454 5.11 5.10 -20.00
#